data_AF-B2TZ32-F1
#
_entry.id   AF-B2TZ32-F1
#
_cell.length_a   1.000
_cell.length_b   1.000
_cell.length_c   1.000
_cell.angle_alpha   90.00
_cell.angle_beta   90.00
_cell.angle_gamma   90.00
#
_symmetry.space_group_name_H-M   'P 1'
#
loop_
_entity.id
_entity.type
_entity.pdbx_description
1 polymer ?
#
loop_
_entity_poly.entity_id
_entity_poly.type
_entity_poly.pdbx_seq_one_letter_code
_entity_poly.pdbx_strand_id
1 'polypeptide(L)'
;MLLQNKNSAINNRLRTQREACGLTTAELARLLDLDEEIIIQWESGEYEPTISMLIPLANILGCDPMWLLTGEVTPPEQPKSEEQQHHDASQQVCPLSREALLRKNQYQW
;
A
#
# COMPACT_ATOMS: atom_id res chain seq x y z
N MET A 1 -8.37 38.55 4.34
CA MET A 1 -7.99 37.39 5.17
C MET A 1 -8.15 36.15 4.31
N LEU A 2 -7.07 35.66 3.70
CA LEU A 2 -7.14 34.51 2.79
C LEU A 2 -6.39 33.33 3.41
N LEU A 3 -7.18 32.31 3.73
CA LEU A 3 -6.92 30.87 3.75
C LEU A 3 -5.49 30.46 4.09
N GLN A 4 -5.33 30.08 5.37
CA GLN A 4 -4.19 29.30 5.83
C GLN A 4 -4.02 28.09 4.90
N ASN A 5 -2.88 28.04 4.21
CA ASN A 5 -2.40 26.85 3.52
C ASN A 5 -2.07 25.79 4.57
N LYS A 6 -3.10 25.16 5.14
CA LYS A 6 -3.00 24.13 6.19
C LYS A 6 -2.54 22.77 5.64
N ASN A 7 -2.23 22.65 4.36
CA ASN A 7 -1.95 21.36 3.72
C ASN A 7 -0.50 20.87 3.89
N SER A 8 0.36 21.63 4.58
CA SER A 8 1.78 21.30 4.71
C SER A 8 2.09 20.23 5.76
N ALA A 9 1.25 20.06 6.80
CA ALA A 9 1.54 19.17 7.91
C ALA A 9 0.76 17.84 7.84
N ILE A 10 1.41 16.75 8.26
CA ILE A 10 0.89 15.38 8.19
C ILE A 10 -0.46 15.23 8.91
N ASN A 11 -0.64 15.93 10.04
CA ASN A 11 -1.87 15.92 10.83
C ASN A 11 -3.08 16.41 10.04
N ASN A 12 -2.93 17.49 9.25
CA ASN A 12 -4.02 18.02 8.45
C ASN A 12 -4.35 17.08 7.27
N ARG A 13 -3.33 16.48 6.64
CA ARG A 13 -3.55 15.48 5.57
C ARG A 13 -4.27 14.25 6.09
N LEU A 14 -3.86 13.75 7.25
CA LEU A 14 -4.50 12.63 7.92
C LEU A 14 -5.99 12.93 8.18
N ARG A 15 -6.29 14.09 8.77
CA ARG A 15 -7.67 14.51 9.03
C ARG A 15 -8.50 14.61 7.75
N THR A 16 -7.99 15.34 6.75
CA THR A 16 -8.70 15.56 5.50
C THR A 16 -8.97 14.23 4.76
N GLN A 17 -7.99 13.32 4.76
CA GLN A 17 -8.18 12.03 4.13
C GLN A 17 -9.17 11.15 4.90
N ARG A 18 -9.10 11.12 6.23
CA ARG A 18 -10.09 10.41 7.07
C ARG A 18 -11.51 10.89 6.79
N GLU A 19 -11.70 12.21 6.73
CA GLU A 19 -13.00 12.82 6.43
C GLU A 19 -13.46 12.49 5.01
N ALA A 20 -12.55 12.45 4.03
CA ALA A 20 -12.86 12.03 2.65
C ALA A 20 -13.29 10.55 2.57
N CYS A 21 -12.75 9.69 3.43
CA CYS A 21 -13.19 8.30 3.59
C CYS A 21 -14.52 8.15 4.36
N GLY A 22 -15.08 9.25 4.90
CA GLY A 22 -16.30 9.22 5.71
C GLY A 22 -16.14 8.56 7.08
N LEU A 23 -14.90 8.39 7.56
CA LEU A 23 -14.60 7.75 8.83
C LEU A 23 -14.60 8.78 9.97
N THR A 24 -15.14 8.39 11.12
CA THR A 24 -14.94 9.10 12.39
C THR A 24 -13.57 8.77 13.01
N THR A 25 -13.09 9.57 13.95
CA THR A 25 -11.87 9.31 14.72
C THR A 25 -11.95 7.97 15.47
N ALA A 26 -13.10 7.68 16.08
CA ALA A 26 -13.38 6.40 16.73
C ALA A 26 -13.34 5.21 15.76
N GLU A 27 -13.86 5.36 14.54
CA GLU A 27 -13.82 4.28 13.54
C GLU A 27 -12.41 4.01 13.05
N LEU A 28 -11.63 5.05 12.76
CA LEU A 28 -10.23 4.89 12.37
C LEU A 28 -9.41 4.23 13.47
N ALA A 29 -9.63 4.63 14.72
CA ALA A 29 -8.97 4.04 15.89
C ALA A 29 -9.29 2.54 16.02
N ARG A 30 -10.57 2.17 15.90
CA ARG A 30 -11.01 0.77 15.91
C ARG A 30 -10.39 -0.06 14.78
N LEU A 31 -10.24 0.50 13.58
CA LEU A 31 -9.63 -0.20 12.44
C LEU A 31 -8.12 -0.42 12.64
N LEU A 32 -7.47 0.43 13.43
CA LEU A 32 -6.04 0.35 13.75
C LEU A 32 -5.75 -0.38 15.07
N ASP A 33 -6.77 -0.82 15.80
CA ASP A 33 -6.65 -1.37 17.16
C ASP A 33 -5.93 -0.41 18.12
N LEU A 34 -6.33 0.87 18.07
CA LEU A 34 -5.79 1.96 18.88
C LEU A 34 -6.90 2.65 19.69
N ASP A 35 -6.49 3.37 20.73
CA ASP A 35 -7.37 4.30 21.44
C ASP A 35 -7.70 5.51 20.57
N GLU A 36 -8.95 5.98 20.62
CA GLU A 36 -9.41 7.16 19.86
C GLU A 36 -8.58 8.42 20.17
N GLU A 37 -8.12 8.55 21.41
CA GLU A 37 -7.29 9.68 21.84
C GLU A 37 -5.98 9.78 21.04
N ILE A 38 -5.41 8.65 20.61
CA ILE A 38 -4.19 8.63 19.78
C ILE A 38 -4.46 9.29 18.43
N ILE A 39 -5.60 9.00 17.81
CA ILE A 39 -5.99 9.61 16.53
C ILE A 39 -6.23 11.11 16.70
N ILE A 40 -6.91 11.51 17.78
CA ILE A 40 -7.14 12.93 18.10
C ILE A 40 -5.82 13.68 18.26
N GLN A 41 -4.87 13.09 18.99
CA GLN A 41 -3.53 13.64 19.21
C GLN A 41 -2.72 13.77 17.93
N TRP A 42 -2.85 12.80 17.01
CA TRP A 42 -2.23 12.87 15.69
C TRP A 42 -2.82 13.99 14.85
N GLU A 43 -4.14 14.13 14.83
CA GLU A 43 -4.79 15.17 14.02
C GLU A 43 -4.66 16.58 14.62
N SER A 44 -4.50 16.71 15.94
CA SER A 44 -4.20 17.99 16.58
C SER A 44 -2.75 18.43 16.33
N GLY A 45 -1.85 17.48 16.02
CA GLY A 45 -0.42 17.73 15.85
C GLY A 45 0.34 17.78 17.18
N GLU A 46 -0.26 17.31 18.28
CA GLU A 46 0.41 17.13 19.57
C GLU A 46 1.45 16.00 19.49
N TYR A 47 1.12 14.95 18.72
CA TYR A 47 2.00 13.83 18.45
C TYR A 47 1.98 13.48 16.96
N GLU A 48 3.05 12.86 16.48
CA GLU A 48 3.12 12.34 15.11
C GLU A 48 2.96 10.81 15.11
N PRO A 49 2.31 10.25 14.07
CA PRO A 49 2.27 8.80 13.89
C PRO A 49 3.68 8.26 13.70
N THR A 50 3.97 7.12 14.30
CA THR A 50 5.26 6.44 14.09
C THR A 50 5.37 5.94 12.66
N ILE A 51 6.60 5.74 12.17
CA ILE A 51 6.86 5.24 10.81
C ILE A 51 6.10 3.92 10.53
N SER A 52 5.98 3.05 11.55
CA SER A 52 5.27 1.78 11.46
C SER A 52 3.76 1.94 11.21
N MET A 53 3.18 3.09 11.54
CA MET A 53 1.75 3.38 11.34
C MET A 53 1.42 3.92 9.95
N LEU A 54 2.41 4.33 9.15
CA LEU A 54 2.14 4.89 7.82
C LEU A 54 1.48 3.89 6.88
N ILE A 55 1.95 2.64 6.84
CA ILE A 55 1.37 1.61 5.97
C ILE A 55 -0.06 1.22 6.40
N PRO A 56 -0.32 0.93 7.70
CA PRO A 56 -1.69 0.71 8.17
C PRO A 56 -2.64 1.88 7.87
N LEU A 57 -2.20 3.12 8.11
CA LEU A 57 -2.99 4.31 7.83
C LEU A 57 -3.32 4.42 6.34
N ALA A 58 -2.31 4.30 5.48
CA ALA A 58 -2.47 4.35 4.03
C ALA A 58 -3.45 3.29 3.51
N ASN A 59 -3.36 2.06 4.02
CA ASN A 59 -4.25 0.97 3.62
C ASN A 59 -5.71 1.23 3.99
N ILE A 60 -5.98 1.75 5.19
CA ILE A 60 -7.35 2.05 5.64
C ILE A 60 -7.90 3.28 4.93
N LEU A 61 -7.07 4.30 4.73
CA LEU A 61 -7.44 5.57 4.12
C LEU A 61 -7.42 5.54 2.58
N GLY A 62 -6.97 4.43 1.98
CA GLY A 62 -6.88 4.26 0.53
C GLY A 62 -5.99 5.30 -0.15
N CYS A 63 -4.90 5.71 0.50
CA CYS A 63 -3.97 6.71 -0.02
C CYS A 63 -2.54 6.18 -0.08
N ASP A 64 -1.66 6.91 -0.76
CA ASP A 64 -0.24 6.57 -0.80
C ASP A 64 0.45 6.94 0.53
N PRO A 65 1.24 6.04 1.14
CA PRO A 65 1.90 6.31 2.42
C PRO A 65 2.95 7.43 2.31
N MET A 66 3.60 7.59 1.14
CA MET A 66 4.54 8.66 0.89
C MET A 66 3.82 10.00 0.74
N TRP A 67 2.65 10.03 0.11
CA TRP A 67 1.79 11.21 0.08
C TRP A 67 1.32 11.61 1.49
N LEU A 68 0.95 10.65 2.34
CA LEU A 68 0.57 10.95 3.72
C LEU A 68 1.73 11.62 4.47
N LEU A 69 2.93 11.08 4.33
CA LEU A 69 4.15 11.58 4.97
C LEU A 69 4.60 12.94 4.43
N THR A 70 4.72 13.08 3.11
CA THR A 70 5.38 14.25 2.46
C THR A 70 4.40 15.30 1.96
N GLY A 71 3.16 14.91 1.69
CA GLY A 71 2.17 15.75 0.99
C GLY A 71 2.45 15.89 -0.51
N GLU A 72 3.51 15.27 -1.03
CA GLU A 72 3.83 15.27 -2.45
C GLU A 72 3.06 14.14 -3.13
N VAL A 73 2.34 14.47 -4.20
CA VAL A 73 1.71 13.47 -5.04
C VAL A 73 2.80 12.92 -5.95
N THR A 74 3.35 11.76 -5.63
CA THR A 74 4.12 11.00 -6.61
C THR A 74 3.15 10.48 -7.68
N PRO A 75 3.38 10.78 -8.97
CA PRO A 75 2.56 10.21 -10.03
C PRO A 75 2.56 8.68 -9.89
N PRO A 76 1.39 8.03 -9.93
CA PRO A 76 1.36 6.58 -9.85
C PRO A 76 2.16 6.00 -11.02
N GLU A 77 3.24 5.27 -10.73
CA GLU A 77 3.74 4.28 -11.67
C GLU A 77 2.57 3.31 -11.93
N GLN A 78 2.28 3.11 -13.20
CA GLN A 78 1.09 2.42 -13.68
C GLN A 78 0.90 1.06 -12.99
N PRO A 79 -0.31 0.72 -12.54
CA PRO A 79 -0.57 -0.57 -11.91
C PRO A 79 -0.31 -1.70 -12.89
N LYS A 80 0.63 -2.60 -12.57
CA LYS A 80 0.64 -3.95 -13.14
C LYS A 80 -0.64 -4.62 -12.66
N SER A 81 -1.57 -4.76 -13.59
CA SER A 81 -2.91 -5.30 -13.42
C SER A 81 -2.81 -6.73 -12.89
N GLU A 82 -3.10 -6.94 -11.62
CA GLU A 82 -3.42 -8.26 -11.09
C GLU A 82 -4.91 -8.50 -11.28
N GLU A 83 -5.28 -9.04 -12.45
CA GLU A 83 -6.64 -9.49 -12.68
C GLU A 83 -6.67 -10.62 -13.71
N GLN A 84 -6.34 -11.85 -13.31
CA GLN A 84 -6.90 -13.08 -13.91
C GLN A 84 -7.02 -14.18 -12.85
N GLN A 85 -8.19 -14.21 -12.20
CA GLN A 85 -8.71 -15.31 -11.39
C GLN A 85 -9.23 -16.45 -12.26
N HIS A 86 -8.91 -17.71 -11.89
CA HIS A 86 -9.62 -18.98 -12.16
C HIS A 86 -9.88 -19.46 -13.61
N HIS A 87 -9.22 -20.55 -14.06
CA HIS A 87 -9.92 -21.74 -14.60
C HIS A 87 -9.03 -22.99 -14.75
N ASP A 88 -9.69 -24.14 -14.61
CA ASP A 88 -9.29 -25.55 -14.69
C ASP A 88 -8.42 -25.96 -15.91
N ALA A 89 -7.41 -26.83 -15.69
CA ALA A 89 -6.76 -27.62 -16.75
C ALA A 89 -5.98 -28.82 -16.18
N SER A 90 -6.65 -29.97 -16.08
CA SER A 90 -5.99 -31.26 -16.33
C SER A 90 -5.50 -31.30 -17.79
N GLN A 91 -4.38 -32.00 -18.05
CA GLN A 91 -3.74 -32.27 -19.36
C GLN A 91 -2.78 -31.13 -19.81
N GLN A 92 -1.51 -31.32 -20.21
CA GLN A 92 -0.84 -32.40 -20.93
C GLN A 92 0.69 -32.24 -20.79
N VAL A 93 1.37 -33.34 -20.45
CA VAL A 93 2.68 -33.85 -20.90
C VAL A 93 3.72 -32.87 -21.49
N CYS A 94 4.90 -32.85 -20.88
CA CYS A 94 6.14 -32.27 -21.40
C CYS A 94 6.63 -32.98 -22.69
N PRO A 95 6.95 -32.24 -23.77
CA PRO A 95 7.88 -32.71 -24.79
C PRO A 95 9.29 -32.23 -24.43
N LEU A 96 10.10 -33.19 -23.99
CA LEU A 96 11.56 -33.16 -23.98
C LEU A 96 12.11 -32.34 -25.16
N SER A 97 12.77 -31.21 -24.88
CA SER A 97 13.60 -30.56 -25.90
C SER A 97 14.76 -31.52 -26.20
N ARG A 98 14.70 -32.11 -27.40
CA ARG A 98 15.52 -33.23 -27.91
C ARG A 98 17.02 -32.96 -27.93
N GLU A 99 17.47 -31.77 -27.57
CA GLU A 99 18.87 -31.35 -27.65
C GLU A 99 19.61 -31.35 -26.31
N ALA A 100 18.91 -31.47 -25.17
CA ALA A 100 19.56 -31.42 -23.85
C ALA A 100 20.20 -32.76 -23.39
N LEU A 101 19.94 -33.88 -24.08
CA LEU A 101 20.41 -35.21 -23.68
C LEU A 101 21.59 -35.76 -24.51
N LEU A 102 22.23 -34.95 -25.34
CA LEU A 102 23.43 -35.36 -26.09
C LEU A 102 24.75 -34.73 -25.60
N ARG A 103 24.75 -34.12 -24.40
CA ARG A 103 25.99 -33.61 -23.77
C ARG A 103 26.69 -34.60 -22.82
N LYS A 104 26.20 -35.85 -22.73
CA LYS A 104 26.76 -36.88 -21.82
C LYS A 104 27.38 -38.10 -22.51
N ASN A 105 27.61 -38.08 -23.82
CA ASN A 105 28.34 -39.16 -24.50
C ASN A 105 29.21 -38.65 -25.65
N GLN A 106 30.26 -37.90 -25.35
CA GLN A 106 31.34 -37.63 -26.30
C GLN A 106 32.76 -37.70 -25.71
N TYR A 107 32.95 -38.33 -24.55
CA TYR A 107 34.29 -38.73 -24.11
C TYR A 107 34.23 -40.13 -23.49
N GLN A 108 34.30 -41.13 -24.36
CA GLN A 108 34.77 -42.49 -24.08
C GLN A 108 35.84 -42.79 -25.11
N TRP A 109 37.11 -42.71 -24.69
CA TRP A 109 38.21 -43.66 -24.92
C TRP A 109 39.20 -43.46 -23.77
#